data_AF-A0A7V8VYW0-F1
#
_entry.id   AF-A0A7V8VYW0-F1
#
_cell.length_a   1.000
_cell.length_b   1.000
_cell.length_c   1.000
_cell.angle_alpha   90.00
_cell.angle_beta   90.00
_cell.angle_gamma   90.00
#
_symmetry.space_group_name_H-M   'P 1'
#
loop_
_entity.id
_entity.type
_entity.pdbx_description
1 polymer ?
#
loop_
_entity_poly.entity_id
_entity_poly.type
_entity_poly.pdbx_seq_one_letter_code
_entity_poly.pdbx_strand_id
1 'polypeptide(L)'
;MVSSVFSTDYRRFHGGPVRAIVSVLIALGLLTMSVSAIAWPRGAAAQEAEASIAAFAPDTSLLFAELELDQDSDQWALAAELVERAGAADLLPMDDLRETEEALAELGGTFDGQAGIVLTTFPDTGATIDNVTESAAGIATDPEALAGGDIPEGFAVIFQPTDPQALYDVIVEMSAEDTGEAEEVEYNGYTIRVTSPADDSSTGTAIALVDEIVVASIVVEDVESIIDVVTGDTPALADTETFSSLRGQFESEVLAFGYINGPALLEGAREQDPDGLAEVPDELLGSLNANSAFAFRADQPGFRLDIRATPADGAALPVAETLDPTFAANVPADSLV
;
A
#
# COMPACT_ATOMS: atom_id res chain seq x y z
N MET A 1 -5.84 -15.00 50.55
CA MET A 1 -5.91 -13.55 50.28
C MET A 1 -4.52 -13.05 49.94
N VAL A 2 -4.13 -13.19 48.67
CA VAL A 2 -2.98 -12.51 48.08
C VAL A 2 -3.52 -11.97 46.76
N SER A 3 -3.60 -10.65 46.67
CA SER A 3 -4.04 -9.91 45.50
C SER A 3 -2.77 -9.49 44.77
N SER A 4 -2.47 -10.14 43.64
CA SER A 4 -1.44 -9.67 42.71
C SER A 4 -2.13 -8.82 41.66
N VAL A 5 -1.86 -7.52 41.72
CA VAL A 5 -2.16 -6.55 40.68
C VAL A 5 -1.18 -6.84 39.53
N PHE A 6 -1.67 -7.40 38.42
CA PHE A 6 -0.96 -7.32 37.15
C PHE A 6 -1.18 -5.91 36.61
N SER A 7 -0.12 -5.12 36.67
CA SER A 7 0.01 -3.89 35.91
C SER A 7 0.26 -4.28 34.46
N THR A 8 -0.78 -4.18 33.62
CA THR A 8 -0.62 -4.27 32.17
C THR A 8 -0.03 -2.94 31.71
N ASP A 9 1.31 -2.86 31.70
CA ASP A 9 2.00 -1.82 30.94
C ASP A 9 1.76 -2.11 29.46
N TYR A 10 0.73 -1.46 28.91
CA TYR A 10 0.55 -1.28 27.48
C TYR A 10 1.77 -0.48 26.99
N ARG A 11 2.81 -1.18 26.53
CA ARG A 11 3.88 -0.56 25.75
C ARG A 11 3.21 -0.05 24.48
N ARG A 12 3.03 1.27 24.40
CA ARG A 12 2.89 1.94 23.12
C ARG A 12 4.19 1.68 22.36
N PHE A 13 4.17 0.68 21.48
CA PHE A 13 5.20 0.54 20.46
C PHE A 13 5.10 1.80 19.59
N HIS A 14 6.18 2.56 19.55
CA HIS A 14 6.32 3.68 18.63
C HIS A 14 6.70 3.08 17.28
N GLY A 15 5.83 3.24 16.28
CA GLY A 15 6.10 2.76 14.92
C GLY A 15 7.30 3.49 14.32
N GLY A 16 8.19 2.74 13.66
CA GLY A 16 9.40 3.27 13.01
C GLY A 16 9.12 4.27 11.87
N PRO A 17 10.16 4.87 11.28
CA PRO A 17 10.01 5.94 10.29
C PRO A 17 9.55 5.44 8.92
N VAL A 18 9.76 4.18 8.55
CA VAL A 18 9.20 3.61 7.31
C VAL A 18 7.68 3.52 7.43
N ARG A 19 7.15 3.12 8.59
CA ARG A 19 5.72 3.25 8.91
C ARG A 19 5.28 4.70 8.80
N ALA A 20 6.01 5.67 9.37
CA ALA A 20 5.64 7.08 9.27
C ALA A 20 5.65 7.61 7.82
N ILE A 21 6.63 7.22 6.99
CA ILE A 21 6.71 7.61 5.58
C ILE A 21 5.57 6.93 4.83
N VAL A 22 5.42 5.61 4.87
CA VAL A 22 4.38 4.89 4.12
C VAL A 22 2.97 5.27 4.59
N SER A 23 2.72 5.44 5.90
CA SER A 23 1.44 5.94 6.41
C SER A 23 1.17 7.36 5.90
N VAL A 24 2.19 8.22 5.82
CA VAL A 24 2.06 9.55 5.20
C VAL A 24 1.82 9.43 3.69
N LEU A 25 2.45 8.50 2.99
CA LEU A 25 2.29 8.30 1.54
C LEU A 25 0.91 7.78 1.16
N ILE A 26 0.39 6.79 1.89
CA ILE A 26 -0.95 6.24 1.64
C ILE A 26 -2.02 7.22 2.11
N ALA A 27 -1.85 7.88 3.28
CA ALA A 27 -2.76 8.94 3.72
C ALA A 27 -2.76 10.14 2.76
N LEU A 28 -1.61 10.52 2.20
CA LEU A 28 -1.51 11.52 1.14
C LEU A 28 -2.21 11.05 -0.13
N GLY A 29 -2.02 9.79 -0.55
CA GLY A 29 -2.70 9.20 -1.70
C GLY A 29 -4.23 9.34 -1.61
N LEU A 30 -4.82 9.11 -0.44
CA LEU A 30 -6.27 9.19 -0.25
C LEU A 30 -6.79 10.61 -0.02
N LEU A 31 -6.02 11.49 0.63
CA LEU A 31 -6.34 12.93 0.70
C LEU A 31 -6.43 13.58 -0.70
N THR A 32 -5.79 12.98 -1.70
CA THR A 32 -5.77 13.52 -3.07
C THR A 32 -7.05 13.31 -3.86
N MET A 33 -8.05 12.58 -3.34
CA MET A 33 -9.40 12.55 -3.93
C MET A 33 -10.08 13.93 -3.97
N SER A 34 -9.55 14.90 -3.22
CA SER A 34 -10.00 16.31 -3.23
C SER A 34 -9.23 17.20 -4.20
N VAL A 35 -8.12 16.72 -4.76
CA VAL A 35 -7.17 17.56 -5.51
C VAL A 35 -7.47 17.46 -7.00
N SER A 36 -8.12 18.50 -7.53
CA SER A 36 -8.38 18.64 -8.95
C SER A 36 -7.06 18.66 -9.74
N ALA A 37 -6.85 17.67 -10.61
CA ALA A 37 -5.60 17.46 -11.34
C ALA A 37 -5.23 18.66 -12.24
N ILE A 38 -4.04 19.24 -12.04
CA ILE A 38 -3.42 20.17 -12.99
C ILE A 38 -2.61 19.33 -13.99
N ALA A 39 -3.21 19.00 -15.12
CA ALA A 39 -2.53 18.27 -16.19
C ALA A 39 -1.55 19.19 -16.95
N TRP A 40 -0.28 19.21 -16.55
CA TRP A 40 0.78 19.69 -17.46
C TRP A 40 1.14 18.60 -18.47
N PRO A 41 1.18 18.91 -19.79
CA PRO A 41 1.59 17.96 -20.80
C PRO A 41 3.09 17.67 -20.66
N ARG A 42 3.43 16.46 -20.23
CA ARG A 42 4.76 15.87 -20.44
C ARG A 42 4.66 14.93 -21.64
N GLY A 43 5.69 14.92 -22.49
CA GLY A 43 5.78 13.93 -23.55
C GLY A 43 5.94 12.55 -22.96
N ALA A 44 5.09 11.60 -23.33
CA ALA A 44 5.22 10.21 -22.92
C ALA A 44 6.54 9.64 -23.47
N ALA A 45 7.40 9.16 -22.59
CA ALA A 45 8.49 8.28 -22.96
C ALA A 45 7.94 6.85 -22.84
N ALA A 46 7.90 6.12 -23.94
CA ALA A 46 7.62 4.68 -23.88
C ALA A 46 8.84 4.01 -23.22
N GLN A 47 8.72 3.68 -21.94
CA GLN A 47 9.68 2.83 -21.24
C GLN A 47 9.07 1.42 -21.17
N GLU A 48 9.87 0.38 -21.43
CA GLU A 48 9.50 -0.99 -21.06
C GLU A 48 9.37 -0.99 -19.54
N ALA A 49 8.13 -1.19 -19.06
CA ALA A 49 7.89 -1.37 -17.64
C ALA A 49 8.60 -2.66 -17.23
N GLU A 50 9.53 -2.54 -16.29
CA GLU A 50 10.02 -3.69 -15.53
C GLU A 50 8.82 -4.43 -14.92
N ALA A 51 8.96 -5.73 -14.64
CA ALA A 51 7.86 -6.52 -14.08
C ALA A 51 7.41 -5.86 -12.78
N SER A 52 6.22 -5.25 -12.80
CA SER A 52 5.62 -4.56 -11.67
C SER A 52 4.71 -5.52 -10.94
N ILE A 53 4.61 -5.37 -9.62
CA ILE A 53 3.67 -6.13 -8.79
C ILE A 53 2.21 -5.98 -9.26
N ALA A 54 1.87 -4.94 -10.03
CA ALA A 54 0.57 -4.80 -10.67
C ALA A 54 0.22 -5.94 -11.65
N ALA A 55 1.21 -6.73 -12.09
CA ALA A 55 0.99 -7.94 -12.89
C ALA A 55 0.34 -9.09 -12.10
N PHE A 56 0.37 -9.02 -10.75
CA PHE A 56 -0.23 -10.00 -9.86
C PHE A 56 -1.53 -9.52 -9.22
N ALA A 57 -1.82 -8.21 -9.27
CA ALA A 57 -3.06 -7.66 -8.76
C ALA A 57 -4.22 -7.89 -9.74
N PRO A 58 -5.43 -8.25 -9.29
CA PRO A 58 -6.61 -8.37 -10.14
C PRO A 58 -6.97 -7.04 -10.82
N ASP A 59 -7.47 -7.07 -12.05
CA ASP A 59 -7.97 -5.87 -12.75
C ASP A 59 -9.16 -5.19 -12.04
N THR A 60 -9.88 -5.94 -11.20
CA THR A 60 -10.97 -5.45 -10.35
C THR A 60 -10.52 -4.80 -9.05
N SER A 61 -9.21 -4.69 -8.79
CA SER A 61 -8.70 -4.06 -7.56
C SER A 61 -9.26 -2.65 -7.39
N LEU A 62 -9.81 -2.37 -6.20
CA LEU A 62 -10.34 -1.07 -5.81
C LEU A 62 -9.19 -0.06 -5.61
N LEU A 63 -8.12 -0.53 -4.97
CA LEU A 63 -6.90 0.20 -4.71
C LEU A 63 -5.70 -0.72 -4.91
N PHE A 64 -4.64 -0.17 -5.47
CA PHE A 64 -3.33 -0.79 -5.59
C PHE A 64 -2.27 0.22 -5.13
N ALA A 65 -1.29 -0.23 -4.37
CA ALA A 65 -0.09 0.55 -4.09
C ALA A 65 1.14 -0.35 -4.22
N GLU A 66 2.21 0.14 -4.81
CA GLU A 66 3.53 -0.50 -4.87
C GLU A 66 4.57 0.39 -4.19
N LEU A 67 5.54 -0.26 -3.56
CA LEU A 67 6.65 0.32 -2.82
C LEU A 67 7.95 -0.29 -3.33
N GLU A 68 8.92 0.57 -3.60
CA GLU A 68 10.30 0.15 -3.85
C GLU A 68 10.94 -0.23 -2.53
N LEU A 69 11.44 -1.47 -2.41
CA LEU A 69 12.13 -1.95 -1.21
C LEU A 69 13.65 -2.04 -1.41
N ASP A 70 14.15 -1.90 -2.64
CA ASP A 70 15.59 -1.85 -2.92
C ASP A 70 16.22 -0.56 -2.36
N GLN A 71 16.81 -0.70 -1.17
CA GLN A 71 17.48 0.39 -0.45
C GLN A 71 18.74 0.89 -1.17
N ASP A 72 19.31 0.09 -2.07
CA ASP A 72 20.44 0.48 -2.91
C ASP A 72 20.01 1.31 -4.14
N SER A 73 18.71 1.49 -4.37
CA SER A 73 18.21 2.30 -5.48
C SER A 73 18.56 3.79 -5.33
N ASP A 74 18.69 4.47 -6.47
CA ASP A 74 18.99 5.92 -6.53
C ASP A 74 17.91 6.75 -5.78
N GLN A 75 16.66 6.27 -5.76
CA GLN A 75 15.56 6.92 -5.05
C GLN A 75 15.72 6.86 -3.53
N TRP A 76 16.09 5.70 -2.98
CA TRP A 76 16.34 5.55 -1.54
C TRP A 76 17.59 6.30 -1.09
N ALA A 77 18.67 6.25 -1.89
CA ALA A 77 19.88 7.04 -1.63
C ALA A 77 19.58 8.55 -1.58
N LEU A 78 18.80 9.06 -2.53
CA LEU A 78 18.40 10.47 -2.55
C LEU A 78 17.43 10.79 -1.40
N ALA A 79 16.48 9.92 -1.08
CA ALA A 79 15.58 10.10 0.06
C ALA A 79 16.36 10.25 1.38
N ALA A 80 17.38 9.41 1.59
CA ALA A 80 18.26 9.49 2.75
C ALA A 80 19.01 10.83 2.82
N GLU A 81 19.57 11.30 1.69
CA GLU A 81 20.22 12.62 1.61
C GLU A 81 19.25 13.76 1.97
N LEU A 82 18.01 13.69 1.48
CA LEU A 82 16.98 14.71 1.75
C LEU A 82 16.60 14.77 3.22
N VAL A 83 16.44 13.60 3.86
CA VAL A 83 16.17 13.49 5.30
C VAL A 83 17.30 14.09 6.13
N GLU A 84 18.55 13.73 5.80
CA GLU A 84 19.73 14.27 6.48
C GLU A 84 19.80 15.80 6.33
N ARG A 85 19.59 16.29 5.10
CA ARG A 85 19.61 17.72 4.78
C ARG A 85 18.51 18.50 5.48
N ALA A 86 17.35 17.90 5.68
CA ALA A 86 16.25 18.51 6.43
C ALA A 86 16.52 18.59 7.94
N GLY A 87 17.62 18.00 8.44
CA GLY A 87 17.85 17.83 9.88
C GLY A 87 16.79 16.94 10.52
N ALA A 88 16.08 16.15 9.70
CA ALA A 88 15.02 15.25 10.12
C ALA A 88 15.54 13.84 10.42
N ALA A 89 16.85 13.63 10.35
CA ALA A 89 17.49 12.36 10.72
C ALA A 89 17.19 11.95 12.18
N ASP A 90 16.93 12.93 13.07
CA ASP A 90 16.51 12.69 14.46
C ASP A 90 14.96 12.61 14.61
N LEU A 91 14.21 13.10 13.62
CA LEU A 91 12.74 13.09 13.60
C LEU A 91 12.19 11.80 13.00
N LEU A 92 12.95 11.22 12.08
CA LEU A 92 12.80 9.84 11.67
C LEU A 92 13.57 9.01 12.68
N PRO A 93 12.96 8.06 13.39
CA PRO A 93 13.72 7.14 14.22
C PRO A 93 14.60 6.22 13.36
N MET A 94 15.69 6.75 12.83
CA MET A 94 16.68 6.03 12.02
C MET A 94 17.33 4.89 12.81
N ASP A 95 17.36 5.01 14.14
CA ASP A 95 17.74 3.93 15.05
C ASP A 95 16.75 2.75 14.99
N ASP A 96 15.44 2.99 14.93
CA ASP A 96 14.43 1.94 14.75
C ASP A 96 14.52 1.33 13.35
N LEU A 97 14.83 2.14 12.34
CA LEU A 97 15.14 1.68 10.99
C LEU A 97 16.36 0.78 10.95
N ARG A 98 17.41 1.10 11.72
CA ARG A 98 18.60 0.26 11.90
C ARG A 98 18.29 -1.01 12.69
N GLU A 99 17.37 -0.99 13.64
CA GLU A 99 16.92 -2.19 14.36
C GLU A 99 16.08 -3.08 13.44
N THR A 100 15.17 -2.51 12.66
CA THR A 100 14.45 -3.21 11.59
C THR A 100 15.43 -3.69 10.53
N GLU A 101 16.43 -2.92 10.13
CA GLU A 101 17.47 -3.32 9.18
C GLU A 101 18.35 -4.42 9.79
N GLU A 102 18.69 -4.39 11.08
CA GLU A 102 19.42 -5.46 11.76
C GLU A 102 18.55 -6.73 11.85
N ALA A 103 17.25 -6.62 12.12
CA ALA A 103 16.31 -7.73 12.06
C ALA A 103 16.18 -8.28 10.63
N LEU A 104 15.96 -7.43 9.62
CA LEU A 104 15.85 -7.79 8.20
C LEU A 104 17.20 -8.30 7.63
N ALA A 105 18.33 -7.84 8.15
CA ALA A 105 19.67 -8.31 7.80
C ALA A 105 19.98 -9.65 8.47
N GLU A 106 19.48 -9.90 9.69
CA GLU A 106 19.44 -11.24 10.28
C GLU A 106 18.57 -12.19 9.45
N LEU A 107 17.52 -11.65 8.81
CA LEU A 107 16.70 -12.33 7.80
C LEU A 107 17.36 -12.41 6.41
N GLY A 108 18.58 -11.89 6.24
CA GLY A 108 19.47 -12.21 5.12
C GLY A 108 19.42 -11.32 3.87
N GLY A 109 18.90 -10.10 3.92
CA GLY A 109 18.75 -9.25 2.71
C GLY A 109 17.56 -9.68 1.84
N THR A 110 16.62 -10.40 2.46
CA THR A 110 15.50 -11.08 1.81
C THR A 110 14.38 -10.13 1.37
N PHE A 111 14.49 -8.84 1.67
CA PHE A 111 13.46 -7.83 1.37
C PHE A 111 13.84 -6.89 0.21
N ASP A 112 15.01 -7.08 -0.40
CA ASP A 112 15.36 -6.35 -1.62
C ASP A 112 14.42 -6.78 -2.75
N GLY A 113 13.72 -5.80 -3.34
CA GLY A 113 12.71 -6.02 -4.37
C GLY A 113 11.56 -5.04 -4.25
N GLN A 114 10.33 -5.51 -4.45
CA GLN A 114 9.14 -4.68 -4.38
C GLN A 114 8.12 -5.28 -3.41
N ALA A 115 7.27 -4.42 -2.84
CA ALA A 115 6.05 -4.84 -2.17
C ALA A 115 4.84 -4.09 -2.72
N GLY A 116 3.69 -4.76 -2.75
CA GLY A 116 2.43 -4.18 -3.15
C GLY A 116 1.32 -4.50 -2.18
N ILE A 117 0.37 -3.58 -2.08
CA ILE A 117 -0.86 -3.72 -1.32
C ILE A 117 -2.00 -3.68 -2.33
N VAL A 118 -2.89 -4.65 -2.24
CA VAL A 118 -4.07 -4.77 -3.10
C VAL A 118 -5.31 -4.75 -2.23
N LEU A 119 -6.28 -3.93 -2.59
CA LEU A 119 -7.63 -3.96 -2.03
C LEU A 119 -8.59 -4.51 -3.09
N THR A 120 -9.13 -5.70 -2.86
CA THR A 120 -10.05 -6.37 -3.79
C THR A 120 -11.51 -6.12 -3.44
N THR A 121 -11.82 -6.06 -2.14
CA THR A 121 -13.19 -5.94 -1.62
C THR A 121 -13.24 -5.01 -0.41
N PHE A 122 -14.38 -4.37 -0.16
CA PHE A 122 -14.51 -3.54 1.05
C PHE A 122 -14.54 -4.43 2.30
N PRO A 123 -13.81 -4.06 3.37
CA PRO A 123 -13.93 -4.76 4.65
C PRO A 123 -15.38 -4.68 5.15
N ASP A 124 -15.91 -5.80 5.63
CA ASP A 124 -17.25 -5.88 6.22
C ASP A 124 -17.30 -5.21 7.60
N THR A 125 -16.15 -5.15 8.26
CA THR A 125 -15.99 -4.38 9.50
C THR A 125 -16.08 -2.90 9.16
N GLY A 126 -16.79 -2.10 9.97
CA GLY A 126 -16.90 -0.64 9.81
C GLY A 126 -15.57 0.13 9.98
N ALA A 127 -14.45 -0.50 9.64
CA ALA A 127 -13.15 0.09 9.42
C ALA A 127 -13.33 1.26 8.45
N THR A 128 -12.99 2.45 8.94
CA THR A 128 -12.90 3.62 8.08
C THR A 128 -11.70 3.46 7.17
N ILE A 129 -11.75 4.10 6.00
CA ILE A 129 -10.61 4.20 5.08
C ILE A 129 -9.34 4.67 5.81
N ASP A 130 -9.48 5.53 6.82
CA ASP A 130 -8.37 5.99 7.66
C ASP A 130 -7.69 4.85 8.43
N ASN A 131 -8.47 3.96 9.08
CA ASN A 131 -7.93 2.83 9.85
C ASN A 131 -7.26 1.81 8.92
N VAL A 132 -7.89 1.56 7.78
CA VAL A 132 -7.42 0.65 6.75
C VAL A 132 -6.05 1.08 6.19
N THR A 133 -5.89 2.39 6.00
CA THR A 133 -4.66 2.99 5.49
C THR A 133 -3.50 2.88 6.46
N GLU A 134 -3.76 3.16 7.73
CA GLU A 134 -2.75 3.08 8.79
C GLU A 134 -2.24 1.64 8.95
N SER A 135 -3.16 0.67 8.93
CA SER A 135 -2.84 -0.76 8.95
C SER A 135 -1.99 -1.19 7.75
N ALA A 136 -2.46 -0.93 6.51
CA ALA A 136 -1.80 -1.42 5.31
C ALA A 136 -0.39 -0.84 5.13
N ALA A 137 -0.20 0.44 5.47
CA ALA A 137 1.12 1.07 5.53
C ALA A 137 2.04 0.41 6.58
N GLY A 138 1.46 0.07 7.74
CA GLY A 138 2.13 -0.62 8.82
C GLY A 138 2.72 -1.95 8.38
N ILE A 139 2.03 -2.69 7.52
CA ILE A 139 2.37 -4.04 7.08
C ILE A 139 3.45 -4.07 6.01
N ALA A 140 3.37 -3.20 5.00
CA ALA A 140 4.35 -3.19 3.93
C ALA A 140 5.77 -2.80 4.40
N THR A 141 5.88 -2.28 5.62
CA THR A 141 7.11 -1.74 6.20
C THR A 141 7.58 -2.49 7.44
N ASP A 142 6.70 -3.31 8.00
CA ASP A 142 6.95 -4.16 9.16
C ASP A 142 6.22 -5.49 8.93
N PRO A 143 6.90 -6.51 8.40
CA PRO A 143 6.32 -7.84 8.20
C PRO A 143 5.85 -8.49 9.50
N GLU A 144 6.33 -8.07 10.67
CA GLU A 144 5.81 -8.55 11.97
C GLU A 144 4.35 -8.11 12.17
N ALA A 145 3.93 -7.02 11.53
CA ALA A 145 2.52 -6.60 11.52
C ALA A 145 1.61 -7.60 10.78
N LEU A 146 2.15 -8.42 9.86
CA LEU A 146 1.41 -9.54 9.25
C LEU A 146 1.07 -10.57 10.32
N ALA A 147 2.03 -10.87 11.21
CA ALA A 147 1.85 -11.86 12.28
C ALA A 147 0.90 -11.36 13.37
N GLY A 148 0.89 -10.04 13.63
CA GLY A 148 -0.12 -9.38 14.47
C GLY A 148 -1.52 -9.35 13.84
N GLY A 149 -1.63 -9.67 12.54
CA GLY A 149 -2.85 -9.74 11.75
C GLY A 149 -3.61 -8.41 11.68
N ASP A 150 -2.86 -7.30 11.61
CA ASP A 150 -3.42 -5.96 11.45
C ASP A 150 -3.93 -5.69 10.01
N ILE A 151 -3.91 -6.68 9.12
CA ILE A 151 -4.42 -6.57 7.75
C ILE A 151 -5.95 -6.51 7.81
N PRO A 152 -6.61 -5.48 7.28
CA PRO A 152 -8.07 -5.49 7.18
C PRO A 152 -8.55 -6.55 6.17
N GLU A 153 -9.78 -7.03 6.33
CA GLU A 153 -10.40 -7.91 5.34
C GLU A 153 -10.47 -7.21 3.97
N GLY A 154 -10.31 -7.96 2.88
CA GLY A 154 -10.28 -7.43 1.53
C GLY A 154 -8.91 -6.93 1.07
N PHE A 155 -7.90 -6.99 1.95
CA PHE A 155 -6.51 -6.64 1.62
C PHE A 155 -5.64 -7.88 1.43
N ALA A 156 -4.78 -7.81 0.42
CA ALA A 156 -3.64 -8.70 0.27
C ALA A 156 -2.36 -7.87 0.17
N VAL A 157 -1.28 -8.39 0.73
CA VAL A 157 0.07 -7.86 0.56
C VAL A 157 0.87 -8.84 -0.28
N ILE A 158 1.49 -8.34 -1.33
CA ILE A 158 2.29 -9.09 -2.29
C ILE A 158 3.73 -8.63 -2.13
N PHE A 159 4.65 -9.55 -1.91
CA PHE A 159 6.08 -9.29 -1.90
C PHE A 159 6.71 -9.97 -3.11
N GLN A 160 7.56 -9.24 -3.82
CA GLN A 160 8.41 -9.75 -4.89
C GLN A 160 9.87 -9.55 -4.51
N PRO A 161 10.38 -10.34 -3.55
CA PRO A 161 11.76 -10.24 -3.12
C PRO A 161 12.71 -10.93 -4.10
N THR A 162 14.02 -10.71 -3.91
CA THR A 162 15.07 -11.41 -4.65
C THR A 162 15.15 -12.91 -4.30
N ASP A 163 14.76 -13.30 -3.08
CA ASP A 163 14.61 -14.70 -2.63
C ASP A 163 13.22 -14.96 -2.01
N PRO A 164 12.20 -15.30 -2.83
CA PRO A 164 10.84 -15.52 -2.35
C PRO A 164 10.69 -16.66 -1.35
N GLN A 165 11.50 -17.71 -1.46
CA GLN A 165 11.44 -18.84 -0.54
C GLN A 165 11.94 -18.43 0.85
N ALA A 166 13.06 -17.70 0.92
CA ALA A 166 13.57 -17.19 2.19
C ALA A 166 12.53 -16.29 2.86
N LEU A 167 11.86 -15.40 2.11
CA LEU A 167 10.82 -14.53 2.68
C LEU A 167 9.63 -15.33 3.20
N TYR A 168 9.16 -16.29 2.42
CA TYR A 168 8.05 -17.15 2.80
C TYR A 168 8.34 -17.91 4.10
N ASP A 169 9.53 -18.52 4.20
CA ASP A 169 9.94 -19.28 5.39
C ASP A 169 9.94 -18.39 6.64
N VAL A 170 10.40 -17.15 6.50
CA VAL A 170 10.44 -16.14 7.57
C VAL A 170 9.02 -15.73 8.00
N ILE A 171 8.15 -15.37 7.06
CA ILE A 171 6.77 -14.97 7.39
C ILE A 171 6.01 -16.14 8.05
N VAL A 172 6.25 -17.37 7.59
CA VAL A 172 5.67 -18.58 8.19
C VAL A 172 6.20 -18.82 9.60
N GLU A 173 7.51 -18.66 9.82
CA GLU A 173 8.12 -18.79 11.15
C GLU A 173 7.54 -17.76 12.12
N MET A 174 7.48 -16.49 11.71
CA MET A 174 6.91 -15.40 12.51
C MET A 174 5.43 -15.64 12.83
N SER A 175 4.64 -16.07 11.85
CA SER A 175 3.24 -16.38 12.07
C SER A 175 3.05 -17.53 13.06
N ALA A 176 3.95 -18.52 13.08
CA ALA A 176 3.87 -19.65 13.98
C ALA A 176 4.17 -19.29 15.45
N GLU A 177 4.83 -18.17 15.72
CA GLU A 177 5.12 -17.72 17.08
C GLU A 177 3.89 -17.05 17.76
N ASP A 178 3.04 -16.40 16.97
CA ASP A 178 1.95 -15.55 17.47
C ASP A 178 0.53 -16.09 17.25
N THR A 179 0.33 -17.15 16.46
CA THR A 179 -1.01 -17.61 16.04
C THR A 179 -1.30 -19.10 16.36
N GLY A 180 -2.55 -19.52 16.16
CA GLY A 180 -3.12 -20.80 16.61
C GLY A 180 -2.71 -22.02 15.77
N GLU A 181 -3.60 -23.01 15.66
CA GLU A 181 -3.35 -24.19 14.81
C GLU A 181 -3.25 -23.76 13.34
N ALA A 182 -2.21 -24.25 12.65
CA ALA A 182 -2.00 -24.03 11.22
C ALA A 182 -2.52 -25.23 10.41
N GLU A 183 -3.18 -24.94 9.29
CA GLU A 183 -3.59 -25.91 8.29
C GLU A 183 -3.11 -25.50 6.89
N GLU A 184 -3.08 -26.46 5.97
CA GLU A 184 -2.70 -26.25 4.58
C GLU A 184 -3.93 -26.47 3.70
N VAL A 185 -4.23 -25.48 2.86
CA VAL A 185 -5.31 -25.50 1.88
C VAL A 185 -4.70 -25.51 0.49
N GLU A 186 -5.14 -26.44 -0.35
CA GLU A 186 -4.68 -26.53 -1.75
C GLU A 186 -5.65 -25.76 -2.66
N TYR A 187 -5.14 -24.79 -3.42
CA TYR A 187 -5.92 -23.98 -4.34
C TYR A 187 -5.16 -23.77 -5.66
N ASN A 188 -5.78 -24.13 -6.79
CA ASN A 188 -5.22 -24.02 -8.15
C ASN A 188 -3.76 -24.50 -8.32
N GLY A 189 -3.32 -25.48 -7.51
CA GLY A 189 -1.97 -26.05 -7.58
C GLY A 189 -0.93 -25.37 -6.67
N TYR A 190 -1.36 -24.39 -5.87
CA TYR A 190 -0.56 -23.74 -4.83
C TYR A 190 -1.08 -24.15 -3.44
N THR A 191 -0.17 -24.18 -2.47
CA THR A 191 -0.49 -24.43 -1.07
C THR A 191 -0.61 -23.09 -0.34
N ILE A 192 -1.78 -22.84 0.25
CA ILE A 192 -2.03 -21.71 1.14
C ILE A 192 -1.92 -22.23 2.56
N ARG A 193 -1.00 -21.67 3.34
CA ARG A 193 -0.92 -21.92 4.78
C ARG A 193 -1.88 -20.98 5.49
N VAL A 194 -2.84 -21.55 6.19
CA VAL A 194 -3.85 -20.81 6.95
C VAL A 194 -3.59 -21.04 8.42
N THR A 195 -3.42 -19.97 9.18
CA THR A 195 -3.28 -20.05 10.63
C THR A 195 -4.46 -19.39 11.30
N SER A 196 -5.15 -20.14 12.16
CA SER A 196 -6.31 -19.62 12.88
C SER A 196 -5.89 -18.64 13.99
N PRO A 197 -6.77 -17.70 14.39
CA PRO A 197 -6.59 -16.92 15.61
C PRO A 197 -6.30 -17.82 16.82
N ALA A 198 -5.31 -17.47 17.64
CA ALA A 198 -5.05 -18.15 18.91
C ALA A 198 -6.12 -17.82 19.97
N ASP A 199 -6.66 -16.60 19.93
CA ASP A 199 -7.75 -16.12 20.79
C ASP A 199 -8.56 -14.99 20.13
N ASP A 200 -9.61 -14.51 20.81
CA ASP A 200 -10.53 -13.45 20.34
C ASP A 200 -9.84 -12.08 20.10
N SER A 201 -8.57 -11.91 20.49
CA SER A 201 -7.78 -10.69 20.30
C SER A 201 -6.69 -10.80 19.23
N SER A 202 -6.46 -12.00 18.69
CA SER A 202 -5.61 -12.23 17.53
C SER A 202 -6.43 -12.38 16.26
N THR A 203 -5.81 -12.15 15.11
CA THR A 203 -6.35 -12.39 13.79
C THR A 203 -5.61 -13.56 13.14
N GLY A 204 -6.32 -14.32 12.30
CA GLY A 204 -5.72 -15.40 11.54
C GLY A 204 -4.93 -14.87 10.36
N THR A 205 -4.13 -15.72 9.72
CA THR A 205 -3.35 -15.36 8.54
C THR A 205 -3.51 -16.42 7.45
N ALA A 206 -3.43 -16.00 6.19
CA ALA A 206 -3.37 -16.84 5.00
C ALA A 206 -2.14 -16.40 4.19
N ILE A 207 -1.19 -17.31 3.98
CA ILE A 207 0.09 -17.02 3.33
C ILE A 207 0.35 -18.07 2.25
N ALA A 208 0.78 -17.65 1.07
CA ALA A 208 1.20 -18.55 0.00
C ALA A 208 2.47 -18.06 -0.71
N LEU A 209 3.31 -19.00 -1.12
CA LEU A 209 4.38 -18.78 -2.08
C LEU A 209 3.84 -19.13 -3.47
N VAL A 210 3.75 -18.14 -4.35
CA VAL A 210 3.12 -18.25 -5.66
C VAL A 210 4.15 -17.85 -6.72
N ASP A 211 4.77 -18.83 -7.35
CA ASP A 211 5.89 -18.65 -8.29
C ASP A 211 7.05 -17.82 -7.70
N GLU A 212 7.15 -16.55 -8.08
CA GLU A 212 8.20 -15.61 -7.66
C GLU A 212 7.74 -14.56 -6.63
N ILE A 213 6.51 -14.71 -6.11
CA ILE A 213 5.96 -13.80 -5.10
C ILE A 213 5.53 -14.53 -3.84
N VAL A 214 5.56 -13.81 -2.73
CA VAL A 214 4.91 -14.21 -1.48
C VAL A 214 3.68 -13.34 -1.28
N VAL A 215 2.53 -13.96 -1.08
CA VAL A 215 1.26 -13.25 -0.81
C VAL A 215 0.78 -13.57 0.60
N ALA A 216 0.32 -12.55 1.31
CA ALA A 216 -0.22 -12.67 2.65
C ALA A 216 -1.52 -11.84 2.79
N SER A 217 -2.50 -12.42 3.49
CA SER A 217 -3.75 -11.76 3.89
C SER A 217 -4.22 -12.35 5.23
N ILE A 218 -5.30 -11.81 5.80
CA ILE A 218 -6.03 -12.43 6.92
C ILE A 218 -7.17 -13.33 6.43
N VAL A 219 -7.55 -13.23 5.15
CA VAL A 219 -8.62 -14.00 4.51
C VAL A 219 -8.04 -14.84 3.37
N VAL A 220 -8.48 -16.09 3.24
CA VAL A 220 -7.97 -17.02 2.22
C VAL A 220 -8.38 -16.56 0.82
N GLU A 221 -9.60 -16.09 0.68
CA GLU A 221 -10.19 -15.60 -0.58
C GLU A 221 -9.40 -14.43 -1.19
N ASP A 222 -8.76 -13.60 -0.37
CA ASP A 222 -7.89 -12.52 -0.85
C ASP A 222 -6.59 -13.05 -1.45
N VAL A 223 -6.04 -14.14 -0.89
CA VAL A 223 -4.89 -14.87 -1.45
C VAL A 223 -5.27 -15.60 -2.74
N GLU A 224 -6.42 -16.27 -2.75
CA GLU A 224 -6.95 -16.96 -3.93
C GLU A 224 -7.12 -15.99 -5.12
N SER A 225 -7.57 -14.76 -4.86
CA SER A 225 -7.72 -13.72 -5.89
C SER A 225 -6.38 -13.39 -6.60
N ILE A 226 -5.26 -13.40 -5.88
CA ILE A 226 -3.93 -13.19 -6.48
C ILE A 226 -3.48 -14.44 -7.25
N ILE A 227 -3.75 -15.64 -6.72
CA ILE A 227 -3.45 -16.90 -7.41
C ILE A 227 -4.20 -16.97 -8.74
N ASP A 228 -5.47 -16.56 -8.78
CA ASP A 228 -6.29 -16.55 -9.99
C ASP A 228 -5.70 -15.66 -11.10
N VAL A 229 -5.01 -14.57 -10.74
CA VAL A 229 -4.28 -13.73 -11.71
C VAL A 229 -3.07 -14.48 -12.25
N VAL A 230 -2.28 -15.11 -11.38
CA VAL A 230 -1.08 -15.89 -11.76
C VAL A 230 -1.44 -17.06 -12.68
N THR A 231 -2.55 -17.75 -12.41
CA THR A 231 -3.01 -18.88 -13.23
C THR A 231 -3.69 -18.45 -14.53
N GLY A 232 -3.97 -17.15 -14.69
CA GLY A 232 -4.63 -16.57 -15.86
C GLY A 232 -6.15 -16.76 -15.88
N ASP A 233 -6.76 -17.09 -14.74
CA ASP A 233 -8.20 -17.16 -14.58
C ASP A 233 -8.84 -15.77 -14.43
N THR A 234 -8.08 -14.82 -13.86
CA THR A 234 -8.44 -13.41 -13.72
C THR A 234 -7.42 -12.51 -14.45
N PRO A 235 -7.85 -11.46 -15.17
CA PRO A 235 -6.92 -10.53 -15.80
C PRO A 235 -6.11 -9.72 -14.77
N ALA A 236 -4.86 -9.41 -15.11
CA ALA A 236 -4.00 -8.57 -14.27
C ALA A 236 -4.33 -7.07 -14.42
N LEU A 237 -4.14 -6.31 -13.34
CA LEU A 237 -4.28 -4.85 -13.33
C LEU A 237 -3.32 -4.17 -14.31
N ALA A 238 -2.09 -4.68 -14.40
CA ALA A 238 -1.07 -4.18 -15.33
C ALA A 238 -1.53 -4.25 -16.80
N ASP A 239 -2.39 -5.20 -17.16
CA ASP A 239 -2.90 -5.38 -18.53
C ASP A 239 -4.03 -4.41 -18.88
N THR A 240 -4.56 -3.65 -17.92
CA THR A 240 -5.63 -2.70 -18.18
C THR A 240 -5.11 -1.44 -18.88
N GLU A 241 -5.83 -0.98 -19.91
CA GLU A 241 -5.45 0.24 -20.66
C GLU A 241 -5.40 1.47 -19.74
N THR A 242 -6.34 1.55 -18.79
CA THR A 242 -6.42 2.66 -17.83
C THR A 242 -5.21 2.72 -16.90
N PHE A 243 -4.82 1.59 -16.29
CA PHE A 243 -3.64 1.52 -15.43
C PHE A 243 -2.38 1.88 -16.22
N SER A 244 -2.15 1.21 -17.35
CA SER A 244 -0.98 1.44 -18.21
C SER A 244 -0.89 2.90 -18.67
N SER A 245 -2.02 3.51 -19.04
CA SER A 245 -2.10 4.93 -19.44
C SER A 245 -1.77 5.89 -18.29
N LEU A 246 -2.21 5.60 -17.07
CA LEU A 246 -1.89 6.42 -15.89
C LEU A 246 -0.44 6.21 -15.44
N ARG A 247 0.04 4.96 -15.32
CA ARG A 247 1.43 4.64 -14.94
C ARG A 247 2.44 5.28 -15.89
N GLY A 248 2.16 5.24 -17.20
CA GLY A 248 3.00 5.85 -18.24
C GLY A 248 3.09 7.39 -18.21
N GLN A 249 2.35 8.07 -17.32
CA GLN A 249 2.47 9.52 -17.09
C GLN A 249 3.46 9.89 -15.98
N PHE A 250 3.96 8.90 -15.24
CA PHE A 250 4.95 9.08 -14.18
C PHE A 250 6.34 8.66 -14.66
N GLU A 251 7.35 9.04 -13.89
CA GLU A 251 8.71 8.51 -14.10
C GLU A 251 8.75 7.05 -13.62
N SER A 252 9.65 6.26 -14.20
CA SER A 252 9.82 4.84 -13.85
C SER A 252 10.34 4.68 -12.41
N GLU A 253 11.28 5.53 -12.02
CA GLU A 253 11.94 5.50 -10.71
C GLU A 253 11.14 6.33 -9.69
N VAL A 254 10.46 5.62 -8.79
CA VAL A 254 9.62 6.20 -7.73
C VAL A 254 9.83 5.38 -6.46
N LEU A 255 9.68 6.00 -5.30
CA LEU A 255 9.68 5.29 -4.01
C LEU A 255 8.37 4.54 -3.79
N ALA A 256 7.27 5.11 -4.27
CA ALA A 256 5.95 4.50 -4.21
C ALA A 256 5.10 4.93 -5.40
N PHE A 257 4.23 4.03 -5.84
CA PHE A 257 3.19 4.33 -6.80
C PHE A 257 1.86 3.76 -6.30
N GLY A 258 0.76 4.43 -6.60
CA GLY A 258 -0.56 3.91 -6.30
C GLY A 258 -1.55 4.20 -7.40
N TYR A 259 -2.57 3.34 -7.46
CA TYR A 259 -3.67 3.40 -8.40
C TYR A 259 -4.98 3.18 -7.64
N ILE A 260 -6.01 3.94 -8.02
CA ILE A 260 -7.35 3.84 -7.45
C ILE A 260 -8.34 3.67 -8.60
N ASN A 261 -9.10 2.58 -8.55
CA ASN A 261 -10.20 2.31 -9.46
C ASN A 261 -11.47 3.00 -8.93
N GLY A 262 -11.59 4.30 -9.19
CA GLY A 262 -12.72 5.12 -8.74
C GLY A 262 -14.10 4.52 -9.07
N PRO A 263 -14.34 4.02 -10.31
CA PRO A 263 -15.58 3.35 -10.65
C PRO A 263 -15.90 2.14 -9.77
N ALA A 264 -14.94 1.22 -9.58
CA ALA A 264 -15.14 0.03 -8.76
C ALA A 264 -15.31 0.39 -7.27
N LEU A 265 -14.52 1.34 -6.78
CA LEU A 265 -14.63 1.87 -5.42
C LEU A 265 -16.04 2.44 -5.18
N LEU A 266 -16.55 3.23 -6.12
CA LEU A 266 -17.87 3.83 -6.02
C LEU A 266 -19.00 2.81 -6.18
N GLU A 267 -18.81 1.76 -6.98
CA GLU A 267 -19.74 0.63 -7.07
C GLU A 267 -19.82 -0.13 -5.75
N GLY A 268 -18.69 -0.56 -5.18
CA GLY A 268 -18.69 -1.28 -3.90
C GLY A 268 -19.24 -0.41 -2.75
N ALA A 269 -18.94 0.89 -2.74
CA ALA A 269 -19.51 1.80 -1.76
C ALA A 269 -21.05 1.93 -1.88
N ARG A 270 -21.61 1.85 -3.11
CA ARG A 270 -23.08 1.83 -3.33
C ARG A 270 -23.72 0.53 -2.87
N GLU A 271 -23.01 -0.58 -2.98
CA GLU A 271 -23.49 -1.87 -2.50
C GLU A 271 -23.51 -1.92 -0.97
N GLN A 272 -22.49 -1.33 -0.33
CA GLN A 272 -22.34 -1.34 1.13
C GLN A 272 -23.24 -0.30 1.84
N ASP A 273 -23.29 0.94 1.35
CA ASP A 273 -24.07 2.03 1.96
C ASP A 273 -24.76 2.93 0.90
N PRO A 274 -25.86 2.46 0.29
CA PRO A 274 -26.58 3.22 -0.73
C PRO A 274 -27.21 4.51 -0.17
N ASP A 275 -27.60 4.53 1.10
CA ASP A 275 -28.24 5.69 1.72
C ASP A 275 -27.20 6.79 2.04
N GLY A 276 -26.02 6.41 2.54
CA GLY A 276 -24.92 7.36 2.78
C GLY A 276 -24.42 8.03 1.51
N LEU A 277 -24.29 7.27 0.40
CA LEU A 277 -23.92 7.86 -0.89
C LEU A 277 -25.00 8.76 -1.49
N ALA A 278 -26.28 8.56 -1.17
CA ALA A 278 -27.35 9.42 -1.65
C ALA A 278 -27.29 10.85 -1.07
N GLU A 279 -26.57 11.04 0.04
CA GLU A 279 -26.34 12.36 0.65
C GLU A 279 -25.13 13.10 0.04
N VAL A 280 -24.31 12.41 -0.76
CA VAL A 280 -23.11 12.98 -1.38
C VAL A 280 -23.51 13.77 -2.64
N PRO A 281 -23.04 15.01 -2.83
CA PRO A 281 -23.31 15.79 -4.04
C PRO A 281 -22.85 15.07 -5.31
N ASP A 282 -23.64 15.13 -6.37
CA ASP A 282 -23.34 14.51 -7.68
C ASP A 282 -21.97 14.95 -8.23
N GLU A 283 -21.57 16.20 -7.98
CA GLU A 283 -20.26 16.71 -8.39
C GLU A 283 -19.10 15.99 -7.70
N LEU A 284 -19.27 15.65 -6.41
CA LEU A 284 -18.27 14.90 -5.66
C LEU A 284 -18.27 13.42 -6.09
N LEU A 285 -19.44 12.82 -6.30
CA LEU A 285 -19.55 11.47 -6.85
C LEU A 285 -18.91 11.36 -8.24
N GLY A 286 -19.07 12.37 -9.09
CA GLY A 286 -18.42 12.44 -10.40
C GLY A 286 -16.90 12.53 -10.30
N SER A 287 -16.36 13.13 -9.24
CA SER A 287 -14.92 13.21 -8.96
C SER A 287 -14.37 11.86 -8.46
N LEU A 288 -15.11 11.19 -7.57
CA LEU A 288 -14.76 9.86 -7.05
C LEU A 288 -14.82 8.78 -8.14
N ASN A 289 -15.63 8.99 -9.18
CA ASN A 289 -15.75 8.07 -10.31
C ASN A 289 -14.55 8.16 -11.30
N ALA A 290 -13.51 8.93 -11.01
CA ALA A 290 -12.31 8.98 -11.84
C ALA A 290 -11.31 7.90 -11.43
N ASN A 291 -10.61 7.32 -12.41
CA ASN A 291 -9.43 6.53 -12.11
C ASN A 291 -8.30 7.49 -11.77
N SER A 292 -7.62 7.26 -10.66
CA SER A 292 -6.51 8.10 -10.24
C SER A 292 -5.26 7.28 -9.96
N ALA A 293 -4.12 7.94 -10.06
CA ALA A 293 -2.85 7.38 -9.71
C ALA A 293 -2.00 8.46 -9.03
N PHE A 294 -1.11 8.03 -8.16
CA PHE A 294 -0.14 8.90 -7.51
C PHE A 294 1.24 8.25 -7.54
N ALA A 295 2.27 9.08 -7.54
CA ALA A 295 3.65 8.64 -7.42
C ALA A 295 4.38 9.53 -6.41
N PHE A 296 5.12 8.89 -5.52
CA PHE A 296 6.00 9.55 -4.59
C PHE A 296 7.45 9.27 -4.94
N ARG A 297 8.28 10.31 -4.96
CA ARG A 297 9.69 10.19 -5.32
C ARG A 297 10.54 11.21 -4.59
N ALA A 298 11.82 10.90 -4.47
CA ALA A 298 12.84 11.85 -4.09
C ALA A 298 13.32 12.62 -5.35
N ASP A 299 13.51 13.93 -5.22
CA ASP A 299 14.08 14.81 -6.24
C ASP A 299 15.11 15.75 -5.56
N GLN A 300 16.04 16.33 -6.31
CA GLN A 300 17.10 17.17 -5.72
C GLN A 300 16.59 18.29 -4.81
N PRO A 301 15.46 18.99 -5.11
CA PRO A 301 14.90 19.99 -4.21
C PRO A 301 14.29 19.39 -2.93
N GLY A 302 13.71 18.19 -3.00
CA GLY A 302 12.92 17.61 -1.94
C GLY A 302 12.10 16.42 -2.39
N PHE A 303 11.13 16.02 -1.57
CA PHE A 303 10.17 14.99 -1.92
C PHE A 303 9.08 15.54 -2.83
N ARG A 304 8.64 14.71 -3.79
CA ARG A 304 7.61 15.09 -4.76
C ARG A 304 6.51 14.05 -4.78
N LEU A 305 5.28 14.54 -4.65
CA LEU A 305 4.05 13.80 -4.89
C LEU A 305 3.42 14.30 -6.19
N ASP A 306 3.35 13.43 -7.20
CA ASP A 306 2.59 13.68 -8.42
C ASP A 306 1.27 12.90 -8.36
N ILE A 307 0.16 13.55 -8.73
CA ILE A 307 -1.16 12.88 -8.86
C ILE A 307 -1.69 13.09 -10.27
N ARG A 308 -2.26 12.04 -10.84
CA ARG A 308 -2.91 12.04 -12.16
C ARG A 308 -4.28 11.41 -12.01
N ALA A 309 -5.24 11.90 -12.78
CA ALA A 309 -6.57 11.32 -12.86
C ALA A 309 -7.04 11.31 -14.30
N THR A 310 -7.72 10.24 -14.67
CA THR A 310 -8.42 10.08 -15.94
C THR A 310 -9.89 9.84 -15.61
N PRO A 311 -10.82 10.65 -16.16
CA PRO A 311 -12.22 10.43 -15.91
C PRO A 311 -12.62 9.04 -16.42
N ALA A 312 -13.53 8.36 -15.70
CA ALA A 312 -14.17 7.18 -16.25
C ALA A 312 -14.98 7.54 -17.50
N ASP A 313 -15.17 6.55 -18.38
CA ASP A 313 -15.75 6.73 -19.71
C ASP A 313 -16.94 7.70 -19.74
N GLY A 314 -16.77 8.81 -20.45
CA GLY A 314 -17.81 9.81 -20.69
C GLY A 314 -18.00 10.85 -19.57
N ALA A 315 -17.30 10.77 -18.44
CA ALA A 315 -17.33 11.79 -17.40
C ALA A 315 -16.40 12.96 -17.74
N ALA A 316 -16.81 14.18 -17.39
CA ALA A 316 -15.91 15.32 -17.37
C ALA A 316 -15.25 15.39 -15.98
N LEU A 317 -13.93 15.52 -15.92
CA LEU A 317 -13.29 15.92 -14.66
C LEU A 317 -13.79 17.32 -14.28
N PRO A 318 -14.10 17.58 -12.99
CA PRO A 318 -14.35 18.93 -12.55
C PRO A 318 -13.16 19.81 -12.94
N VAL A 319 -13.44 20.99 -13.50
CA VAL A 319 -12.40 21.96 -13.79
C VAL A 319 -11.88 22.45 -12.44
N ALA A 320 -10.60 22.17 -12.16
CA ALA A 320 -9.91 22.74 -11.01
C ALA A 320 -10.13 24.25 -11.00
N GLU A 321 -10.60 24.81 -9.87
CA GLU A 321 -10.43 26.24 -9.67
C GLU A 321 -8.92 26.53 -9.68
N THR A 322 -8.49 27.53 -10.44
CA THR A 322 -7.10 27.96 -10.43
C THR A 322 -6.67 28.23 -8.99
N LEU A 323 -5.70 27.45 -8.50
CA LEU A 323 -5.09 27.67 -7.19
C LEU A 323 -4.74 29.15 -7.04
N ASP A 324 -5.18 29.74 -5.92
CA ASP A 324 -4.87 31.13 -5.62
C ASP A 324 -3.34 31.30 -5.58
N PRO A 325 -2.73 32.07 -6.50
CA PRO A 325 -1.28 32.25 -6.54
C PRO A 325 -0.72 32.90 -5.27
N THR A 326 -1.57 33.47 -4.41
CA THR A 326 -1.16 33.99 -3.11
C THR A 326 -0.84 32.91 -2.09
N PHE A 327 -1.24 31.65 -2.32
CA PHE A 327 -0.87 30.54 -1.43
C PHE A 327 0.65 30.40 -1.29
N ALA A 328 1.38 30.50 -2.41
CA ALA A 328 2.84 30.47 -2.41
C ALA A 328 3.47 31.62 -1.60
N ALA A 329 2.78 32.76 -1.49
CA ALA A 329 3.23 33.90 -0.68
C ALA A 329 2.97 33.70 0.83
N ASN A 330 2.14 32.73 1.19
CA ASN A 330 1.82 32.37 2.58
C ASN A 330 2.68 31.22 3.11
N VAL A 331 3.45 30.54 2.26
CA VAL A 331 4.43 29.53 2.67
C VAL A 331 5.63 30.27 3.32
N PRO A 332 5.93 30.02 4.60
CA PRO A 332 7.10 30.62 5.25
C PRO A 332 8.37 30.39 4.44
N ALA A 333 9.25 31.38 4.36
CA ALA A 333 10.48 31.30 3.57
C ALA A 333 11.47 30.23 4.09
N ASP A 334 11.26 29.77 5.31
CA ASP A 334 11.96 28.69 6.01
C ASP A 334 11.24 27.34 5.92
N SER A 335 10.14 27.25 5.16
CA SER A 335 9.51 25.97 4.86
C SER A 335 10.44 25.13 3.98
N LEU A 336 10.54 23.85 4.28
CA LEU A 336 11.13 22.86 3.38
C LEU A 336 10.20 22.77 2.16
N VAL A 337 10.62 23.34 1.02
CA VAL A 337 9.96 23.22 -0.29
C VAL A 337 10.94 22.59 -1.27
#